data_AF-A0AAE0A5R4-F1
#
_entry.id   AF-A0AAE0A5R4-F1
#
_cell.length_a   1.000
_cell.length_b   1.000
_cell.length_c   1.000
_cell.angle_alpha   90.00
_cell.angle_beta   90.00
_cell.angle_gamma   90.00
#
_symmetry.space_group_name_H-M   'P 1'
#
loop_
_entity.id
_entity.type
_entity.pdbx_description
1 polymer ?
#
loop_
_entity_poly.entity_id
_entity_poly.type
_entity_poly.pdbx_seq_one_letter_code
_entity_poly.pdbx_strand_id
1 'polypeptide(L)'
;MKCLTASSPDCGFCASASNKLLPGACLISDDNVKKTCHGESREWYTRGCPSKFGWLAVVGLALYIIFFSPGMGSVTWIVNSEVYPLRFRGVCGGIAATANWISNLIVAQTFLSLTQAIGTSWTFLTFGVISVVALFFVLVCVPETKGLPIEEIEKMLENRPALHFRF
;
A
#
# COMPACT_ATOMS: atom_id res chain seq x y z
N MET A 1 -21.09 -6.71 5.03
CA MET A 1 -20.14 -7.49 5.85
C MET A 1 -20.05 -6.86 7.25
N LYS A 2 -20.91 -7.29 8.19
CA LYS A 2 -21.12 -6.66 9.53
C LYS A 2 -20.23 -7.27 10.63
N CYS A 3 -18.98 -7.54 10.28
CA CYS A 3 -18.07 -8.34 11.09
C CYS A 3 -16.81 -7.57 11.48
N LEU A 4 -16.56 -6.45 10.80
CA LEU A 4 -15.44 -5.54 11.06
C LEU A 4 -15.67 -4.69 12.33
N THR A 5 -16.86 -4.73 12.94
CA THR A 5 -17.20 -3.96 14.14
C THR A 5 -16.83 -4.64 15.46
N ALA A 6 -16.00 -5.67 15.42
CA ALA A 6 -15.32 -6.19 16.61
C ALA A 6 -14.09 -5.36 16.94
N SER A 7 -14.28 -4.04 17.13
CA SER A 7 -13.21 -3.18 17.61
C SER A 7 -13.11 -3.20 19.14
N SER A 8 -14.05 -3.86 19.84
CA SER A 8 -14.01 -4.03 21.29
C SER A 8 -13.21 -5.27 21.68
N PRO A 9 -12.24 -5.16 22.59
CA PRO A 9 -11.43 -6.29 23.08
C PRO A 9 -12.28 -7.35 23.81
N ASP A 10 -13.48 -6.99 24.27
CA ASP A 10 -14.38 -7.85 25.03
C ASP A 10 -15.32 -8.70 24.16
N CYS A 11 -15.13 -8.68 22.84
CA CYS A 11 -16.00 -9.35 21.88
C CYS A 11 -15.28 -10.50 21.16
N GLY A 12 -15.93 -11.68 21.12
CA GLY A 12 -15.54 -12.79 20.25
C GLY A 12 -16.74 -13.41 19.55
N PHE A 13 -16.47 -14.21 18.51
CA PHE A 13 -17.50 -14.80 17.66
C PHE A 13 -17.34 -16.31 17.60
N CYS A 14 -18.42 -17.03 17.83
CA CYS A 14 -18.49 -18.47 17.60
C CYS A 14 -19.09 -18.74 16.22
N ALA A 15 -18.35 -19.43 15.35
CA ALA A 15 -18.80 -19.79 14.01
C ALA A 15 -19.99 -20.76 14.05
N SER A 16 -20.87 -20.76 13.05
CA SER A 16 -21.90 -21.81 12.95
C SER A 16 -21.27 -23.20 12.71
N ALA A 17 -21.85 -24.26 13.29
CA ALA A 17 -21.40 -25.64 13.09
C ALA A 17 -21.51 -26.09 11.62
N SER A 18 -22.49 -25.56 10.89
CA SER A 18 -22.70 -25.91 9.48
C SER A 18 -21.81 -25.10 8.52
N ASN A 19 -21.43 -23.87 8.90
CA ASN A 19 -20.65 -23.01 8.04
C ASN A 19 -19.74 -22.07 8.84
N LYS A 20 -18.43 -22.36 8.80
CA LYS A 20 -17.40 -21.60 9.51
C LYS A 20 -17.34 -20.13 9.08
N LEU A 21 -17.89 -19.77 7.91
CA LEU A 21 -17.90 -18.39 7.37
C LEU A 21 -19.01 -17.49 7.93
N LEU A 22 -19.89 -18.05 8.77
CA LEU A 22 -20.96 -17.32 9.45
C LEU A 22 -20.62 -17.25 10.95
N PRO A 23 -19.69 -16.37 11.35
CA PRO A 23 -19.54 -15.98 12.75
C PRO A 23 -20.85 -15.31 13.17
N GLY A 24 -21.47 -15.81 14.22
CA GLY A 24 -22.77 -15.33 14.71
C GLY A 24 -22.72 -13.92 15.30
N ALA A 25 -23.49 -13.69 16.36
CA ALA A 25 -23.44 -12.42 17.11
C ALA A 25 -22.13 -12.28 17.91
N CYS A 26 -21.80 -11.05 18.28
CA CYS A 26 -20.74 -10.74 19.24
C CYS A 26 -21.10 -11.32 20.61
N LEU A 27 -20.24 -12.19 21.13
CA LEU A 27 -20.34 -12.78 22.46
C LEU A 27 -19.23 -12.21 23.35
N ILE A 28 -19.47 -12.21 24.67
CA ILE A 28 -18.45 -11.81 25.64
C ILE A 28 -17.22 -12.71 25.49
N SER A 29 -16.05 -12.09 25.33
CA SER A 29 -14.77 -12.78 25.21
C SER A 29 -14.29 -13.28 26.57
N ASP A 30 -14.87 -14.38 27.04
CA ASP A 30 -14.48 -15.12 28.24
C ASP A 30 -13.98 -16.52 27.84
N ASP A 31 -12.99 -17.05 28.57
CA ASP A 31 -12.51 -18.42 28.43
C ASP A 31 -13.61 -19.47 28.58
N ASN A 32 -14.64 -19.19 29.38
CA ASN A 32 -15.80 -20.06 29.53
C ASN A 32 -16.60 -20.18 28.23
N VAL A 33 -16.93 -19.05 27.61
CA VAL A 33 -17.69 -19.00 26.35
C VAL A 33 -16.89 -19.62 25.21
N LYS A 34 -15.58 -19.36 25.18
CA LYS A 34 -14.64 -19.99 24.23
C LYS A 34 -14.62 -21.51 24.37
N LYS A 35 -14.55 -22.04 25.60
CA LYS A 35 -14.59 -23.48 25.86
C LYS A 35 -15.92 -24.11 25.42
N THR A 36 -17.05 -23.45 25.68
CA THR A 36 -18.36 -23.93 25.21
C THR A 36 -18.43 -23.98 23.69
N CYS A 37 -17.93 -22.95 22.99
CA CYS A 37 -17.86 -22.93 21.52
C CYS A 37 -17.03 -24.10 20.98
N HIS A 38 -15.84 -24.33 21.55
CA HIS A 38 -14.99 -25.47 21.16
C HIS A 38 -15.60 -26.83 21.53
N GLY A 39 -16.34 -26.91 22.65
CA GLY A 39 -17.06 -28.11 23.07
C GLY A 39 -18.12 -28.57 22.07
N GLU A 40 -18.67 -27.64 21.28
CA GLU A 40 -19.59 -27.93 20.17
C GLU A 40 -18.87 -28.15 18.83
N SER A 41 -17.54 -28.32 18.81
CA SER A 41 -16.70 -28.42 17.59
C SER A 41 -16.71 -27.19 16.67
N ARG A 42 -17.00 -26.01 17.23
CA ARG A 42 -17.11 -24.74 16.50
C ARG A 42 -15.84 -23.91 16.68
N GLU A 43 -15.53 -23.09 15.67
CA GLU A 43 -14.35 -22.22 15.68
C GLU A 43 -14.66 -20.89 16.37
N TRP A 44 -13.70 -20.41 17.17
CA TRP A 44 -13.80 -19.14 17.89
C TRP A 44 -12.88 -18.09 17.24
N TYR A 45 -13.46 -16.95 16.85
CA TYR A 45 -12.75 -15.85 16.21
C TYR A 45 -12.80 -14.60 17.10
N THR A 46 -11.64 -14.03 17.41
CA THR A 46 -11.51 -12.77 18.16
C THR A 46 -11.01 -11.62 17.29
N ARG A 47 -10.32 -11.92 16.17
CA ARG A 47 -9.75 -10.93 15.25
C ARG A 47 -10.01 -11.34 13.80
N GLY A 48 -10.87 -10.57 13.14
CA GLY A 48 -11.23 -10.78 11.73
C GLY A 48 -12.30 -11.85 11.54
N CYS A 49 -13.08 -11.71 10.48
CA CYS A 49 -14.10 -12.70 10.15
C CYS A 49 -13.64 -13.58 8.98
N PRO A 50 -13.95 -14.89 9.05
CA PRO A 50 -13.61 -15.83 8.00
C PRO A 50 -14.23 -15.38 6.67
N SER A 51 -13.39 -15.27 5.64
CA SER A 51 -13.77 -14.92 4.28
C SER A 51 -13.22 -15.94 3.31
N LYS A 52 -14.07 -16.46 2.40
CA LYS A 52 -13.63 -17.36 1.32
C LYS A 52 -12.61 -16.70 0.38
N PHE A 53 -12.63 -15.38 0.32
CA PHE A 53 -11.83 -14.58 -0.60
C PHE A 53 -10.63 -13.89 0.07
N GLY A 54 -10.36 -14.19 1.35
CA GLY A 54 -9.25 -13.55 2.09
C GLY A 54 -7.87 -13.80 1.45
N TRP A 55 -7.68 -14.96 0.82
CA TRP A 55 -6.44 -15.30 0.12
C TRP A 55 -6.16 -14.38 -1.10
N LEU A 56 -7.20 -13.83 -1.75
CA LEU A 56 -7.04 -12.90 -2.87
C LEU A 56 -6.32 -11.62 -2.42
N ALA A 57 -6.60 -11.13 -1.20
CA ALA A 57 -5.91 -9.96 -0.66
C ALA A 57 -4.42 -10.25 -0.43
N VAL A 58 -4.08 -11.45 0.05
CA VAL A 58 -2.70 -11.89 0.26
C VAL A 58 -1.94 -12.01 -1.07
N VAL A 59 -2.55 -12.66 -2.07
CA VAL A 59 -1.96 -12.77 -3.41
C VAL A 59 -1.81 -11.40 -4.06
N GLY A 60 -2.80 -10.52 -3.94
CA GLY A 60 -2.73 -9.15 -4.45
C GLY A 60 -1.59 -8.35 -3.81
N LEU A 61 -1.41 -8.45 -2.50
CA LEU A 61 -0.29 -7.82 -1.79
C LEU A 61 1.05 -8.39 -2.24
N ALA A 62 1.16 -9.71 -2.41
CA ALA A 62 2.38 -10.35 -2.87
C ALA A 62 2.76 -9.87 -4.29
N LEU A 63 1.81 -9.84 -5.22
CA LEU A 63 2.02 -9.31 -6.56
C LEU A 63 2.44 -7.85 -6.52
N TYR A 64 1.77 -7.01 -5.72
CA TYR A 64 2.16 -5.63 -5.53
C TYR A 64 3.64 -5.51 -5.10
N ILE A 65 4.08 -6.27 -4.10
CA ILE A 65 5.47 -6.23 -3.62
C ILE A 65 6.46 -6.67 -4.71
N ILE A 66 6.14 -7.74 -5.47
CA ILE A 66 6.99 -8.27 -6.54
C ILE A 66 7.21 -7.22 -7.64
N PHE A 67 6.18 -6.48 -8.03
CA PHE A 67 6.31 -5.43 -9.05
C PHE A 67 6.87 -4.12 -8.49
N PHE A 68 6.52 -3.77 -7.26
CA PHE A 68 6.97 -2.53 -6.62
C PHE A 68 8.48 -2.55 -6.35
N SER A 69 9.00 -3.67 -5.85
CA SER A 69 10.39 -3.79 -5.37
C SER A 69 11.45 -3.43 -6.43
N PRO A 70 11.50 -4.08 -7.62
CA PRO A 70 12.50 -3.74 -8.63
C PRO A 70 12.19 -2.47 -9.42
N GLY A 71 10.95 -1.96 -9.35
CA GLY A 71 10.53 -0.75 -10.06
C GLY A 71 10.61 0.47 -9.17
N MET A 72 9.46 0.88 -8.63
CA MET A 72 9.34 2.09 -7.79
C MET A 72 10.22 2.05 -6.53
N GLY A 73 10.54 0.86 -6.01
CA GLY A 73 11.34 0.68 -4.81
C GLY A 73 12.81 1.04 -5.00
N SER A 74 13.46 0.57 -6.08
CA SER A 74 14.90 0.77 -6.31
C SER A 74 15.20 1.85 -7.35
N VAL A 75 14.48 1.86 -8.48
CA VAL A 75 14.77 2.73 -9.64
C VAL A 75 14.61 4.20 -9.29
N THR A 76 13.61 4.56 -8.47
CA THR A 76 13.37 5.95 -8.09
C THR A 76 14.55 6.56 -7.35
N TRP A 77 15.19 5.82 -6.44
CA TRP A 77 16.37 6.27 -5.72
C TRP A 77 17.61 6.35 -6.61
N ILE A 78 17.74 5.43 -7.57
CA ILE A 78 18.82 5.45 -8.57
C ILE A 78 18.70 6.70 -9.44
N VAL A 79 17.54 6.91 -10.07
CA VAL A 79 17.29 8.07 -10.94
C VAL A 79 17.45 9.38 -10.16
N ASN A 80 16.98 9.43 -8.91
CA ASN A 80 17.20 10.57 -8.03
C ASN A 80 18.69 10.88 -7.81
N SER A 81 19.58 9.90 -7.86
CA SER A 81 21.03 10.15 -7.77
C SER A 81 21.68 10.56 -9.10
N GLU A 82 21.08 10.19 -10.23
CA GLU A 82 21.64 10.38 -11.58
C GLU A 82 21.21 11.69 -12.24
N VAL A 83 20.00 12.17 -11.94
CA VAL A 83 19.42 13.38 -12.57
C VAL A 83 20.04 14.68 -12.03
N TYR A 84 20.59 14.66 -10.82
CA TYR A 84 21.11 15.89 -10.21
C TYR A 84 22.57 16.17 -10.59
N PRO A 85 22.91 17.44 -10.89
CA PRO A 85 24.29 17.85 -11.14
C PRO A 85 25.15 17.61 -9.90
N LEU A 86 26.40 17.22 -10.11
CA LEU A 86 27.33 16.80 -9.05
C LEU A 86 27.43 17.80 -7.88
N ARG A 87 27.42 19.11 -8.20
CA ARG A 87 27.54 20.19 -7.22
C ARG A 87 26.36 20.28 -6.25
N PHE A 88 25.15 19.93 -6.67
CA PHE A 88 23.93 20.11 -5.88
C PHE A 88 23.26 18.79 -5.47
N ARG A 89 23.80 17.65 -5.91
CA ARG A 89 23.26 16.31 -5.64
C ARG A 89 22.92 16.06 -4.17
N GLY A 90 23.79 16.49 -3.25
CA GLY A 90 23.54 16.33 -1.81
C GLY A 90 22.31 17.09 -1.32
N VAL A 91 22.13 18.35 -1.73
CA VAL A 91 20.99 19.19 -1.33
C VAL A 91 19.70 18.71 -2.01
N CYS A 92 19.74 18.49 -3.33
CA CYS A 92 18.58 18.01 -4.09
C CYS A 92 18.13 16.62 -3.61
N GLY A 93 19.07 15.71 -3.37
CA GLY A 93 18.79 14.39 -2.82
C GLY A 93 18.20 14.45 -1.40
N GLY A 94 18.70 15.35 -0.55
CA GLY A 94 18.14 15.61 0.77
C GLY A 94 16.69 16.09 0.72
N ILE A 95 16.40 17.09 -0.13
CA ILE A 95 15.04 17.62 -0.32
C ILE A 95 14.09 16.53 -0.82
N ALA A 96 14.53 15.74 -1.81
CA ALA A 96 13.74 14.62 -2.35
C ALA A 96 13.43 13.57 -1.28
N ALA A 97 14.43 13.20 -0.46
CA ALA A 97 14.25 12.26 0.64
C ALA A 97 13.27 12.81 1.70
N THR A 98 13.42 14.08 2.09
CA THR A 98 12.49 14.73 3.04
C THR A 98 11.06 14.75 2.50
N ALA A 99 10.86 15.09 1.21
CA ALA A 99 9.55 15.06 0.58
C ALA A 99 8.94 13.65 0.56
N ASN A 100 9.76 12.61 0.33
CA ASN A 100 9.34 11.22 0.40
C ASN A 100 8.86 10.84 1.82
N TRP A 101 9.64 11.16 2.85
CA TRP A 101 9.31 10.86 4.24
C TRP A 101 8.07 11.62 4.74
N ILE A 102 7.92 12.89 4.35
CA ILE A 102 6.71 13.67 4.64
C ILE A 102 5.48 13.02 3.99
N SER A 103 5.60 12.63 2.71
CA SER A 103 4.51 11.95 2.01
C SER A 103 4.15 10.62 2.66
N ASN A 104 5.16 9.85 3.10
CA ASN A 104 4.96 8.61 3.84
C ASN A 104 4.20 8.85 5.15
N LEU A 105 4.58 9.88 5.92
CA LEU A 105 3.91 10.24 7.17
C LEU A 105 2.44 10.63 6.91
N ILE A 106 2.17 11.43 5.88
CA ILE A 106 0.81 11.83 5.51
C ILE A 106 -0.03 10.60 5.20
N VAL A 107 0.47 9.67 4.38
CA VAL A 107 -0.27 8.44 4.03
C VAL A 107 -0.50 7.59 5.27
N ALA A 108 0.52 7.39 6.11
CA ALA A 108 0.41 6.58 7.32
C ALA A 108 -0.65 7.13 8.30
N GLN A 109 -0.71 8.45 8.50
CA GLN A 109 -1.68 9.10 9.38
C GLN A 109 -3.09 9.13 8.79
N THR A 110 -3.22 9.32 7.47
CA THR A 110 -4.52 9.48 6.83
C THR A 110 -5.19 8.16 6.43
N PHE A 111 -4.42 7.07 6.31
CA PHE A 111 -4.92 5.78 5.81
C PHE A 111 -6.14 5.28 6.58
N LEU A 112 -6.02 5.15 7.91
CA LEU A 112 -7.11 4.64 8.76
C LEU A 112 -8.34 5.55 8.67
N SER A 113 -8.17 6.86 8.82
CA SER A 113 -9.25 7.85 8.70
C SER A 113 -9.96 7.76 7.36
N LEU A 114 -9.22 7.59 6.26
CA LEU A 114 -9.78 7.46 4.93
C LEU A 114 -10.56 6.14 4.79
N THR A 115 -10.01 5.02 5.27
CA THR A 115 -10.73 3.73 5.25
C THR A 115 -12.00 3.74 6.08
N GLN A 116 -12.07 4.52 7.16
CA GLN A 116 -13.28 4.69 7.96
C GLN A 116 -14.31 5.59 7.27
N ALA A 117 -13.86 6.65 6.59
CA ALA A 117 -14.75 7.62 5.95
C ALA A 117 -15.39 7.10 4.65
N ILE A 118 -14.59 6.50 3.76
CA ILE A 118 -15.06 6.08 2.42
C ILE A 118 -15.05 4.56 2.22
N GLY A 119 -14.57 3.80 3.21
CA GLY A 119 -14.48 2.34 3.13
C GLY A 119 -13.20 1.86 2.46
N THR A 120 -12.73 0.67 2.87
CA THR A 120 -11.47 0.08 2.42
C THR A 120 -11.35 -0.05 0.90
N SER A 121 -12.40 -0.52 0.22
CA SER A 121 -12.38 -0.73 -1.23
C SER A 121 -12.14 0.58 -2.00
N TRP A 122 -12.81 1.66 -1.63
CA TRP A 122 -12.67 2.97 -2.28
C TRP A 122 -11.31 3.60 -1.97
N THR A 123 -10.81 3.43 -0.74
CA THR A 123 -9.46 3.89 -0.37
C THR A 123 -8.37 3.27 -1.26
N PHE A 124 -8.41 1.95 -1.46
CA PHE A 124 -7.44 1.29 -2.34
C PHE A 124 -7.60 1.68 -3.81
N LEU A 125 -8.82 1.91 -4.28
CA LEU A 125 -9.07 2.38 -5.65
C LEU A 125 -8.47 3.77 -5.87
N THR A 126 -8.62 4.69 -4.91
CA THR A 126 -7.99 6.02 -4.97
C THR A 126 -6.47 5.93 -5.07
N PHE A 127 -5.82 5.08 -4.26
CA PHE A 127 -4.37 4.86 -4.40
C PHE A 127 -4.01 4.25 -5.75
N GLY A 128 -4.81 3.31 -6.26
CA GLY A 128 -4.62 2.76 -7.61
C GLY A 128 -4.67 3.81 -8.70
N VAL A 129 -5.64 4.72 -8.65
CA VAL A 129 -5.74 5.85 -9.60
C VAL A 129 -4.53 6.76 -9.50
N ILE A 130 -4.09 7.11 -8.29
CA ILE A 130 -2.88 7.91 -8.08
C ILE A 130 -1.64 7.20 -8.65
N SER A 131 -1.51 5.89 -8.47
CA SER A 131 -0.42 5.11 -9.04
C SER A 131 -0.42 5.12 -10.58
N VAL A 132 -1.59 5.04 -11.21
CA VAL A 132 -1.71 5.13 -12.68
C VAL A 132 -1.29 6.53 -13.18
N VAL A 133 -1.76 7.59 -12.51
CA VAL A 133 -1.34 8.97 -12.85
C VAL A 133 0.17 9.14 -12.67
N ALA A 134 0.74 8.60 -11.59
CA ALA A 134 2.18 8.63 -11.35
C ALA A 134 2.95 7.84 -12.43
N LEU A 135 2.43 6.71 -12.89
CA LEU A 135 3.02 5.95 -14.00
C LEU A 135 3.04 6.78 -15.28
N PHE A 136 1.95 7.44 -15.64
CA PHE A 136 1.92 8.35 -16.80
C PHE A 136 2.92 9.49 -16.66
N PHE A 137 3.01 10.09 -15.47
CA PHE A 137 4.01 11.12 -15.20
C PHE A 137 5.44 10.60 -15.40
N VAL A 138 5.76 9.40 -14.91
CA VAL A 138 7.09 8.80 -15.09
C VAL A 138 7.37 8.56 -16.58
N LEU A 139 6.43 7.99 -17.33
CA LEU A 139 6.61 7.70 -18.75
C LEU A 139 6.84 8.95 -19.61
N VAL A 140 6.23 10.07 -19.24
CA VAL A 140 6.29 11.32 -20.01
C VAL A 140 7.44 12.23 -19.55
N CYS A 141 7.59 12.41 -18.25
CA CYS A 141 8.44 13.46 -17.68
C CYS A 141 9.85 12.95 -17.34
N VAL A 142 9.99 11.68 -16.95
CA VAL A 142 11.27 11.15 -16.48
C VAL A 142 12.11 10.69 -17.69
N PRO A 143 13.30 11.27 -17.92
CA PRO A 143 14.21 10.78 -18.95
C PRO A 143 14.74 9.38 -18.63
N GLU A 144 15.01 8.60 -19.66
CA GLU A 144 15.80 7.37 -19.52
C GLU A 144 17.27 7.76 -19.26
N THR A 145 17.81 7.34 -18.11
CA THR A 145 19.20 7.59 -17.70
C THR A 145 20.08 6.35 -17.85
N LYS A 146 19.50 5.19 -18.18
CA LYS A 146 20.21 3.92 -18.24
C LYS A 146 21.35 3.93 -19.25
N GLY A 147 22.55 3.65 -18.76
CA GLY A 147 23.74 3.42 -19.58
C GLY A 147 24.40 4.68 -20.15
N LEU A 148 23.93 5.87 -19.73
CA LEU A 148 24.53 7.15 -20.11
C LEU A 148 25.56 7.60 -19.07
N PRO A 149 26.71 8.17 -19.47
CA PRO A 149 27.59 8.83 -18.53
C PRO A 149 26.93 10.08 -17.97
N ILE A 150 27.24 10.42 -16.71
CA ILE A 150 26.63 11.53 -15.96
C ILE A 150 26.72 12.87 -16.73
N GLU A 151 27.83 13.08 -17.43
CA GLU A 151 28.08 14.29 -18.23
C GLU A 151 27.15 14.41 -19.44
N GLU A 152 26.76 13.29 -20.06
CA GLU A 152 25.77 13.27 -21.14
C GLU A 152 24.35 13.47 -20.60
N ILE A 153 24.06 12.96 -19.39
CA ILE A 153 22.77 13.20 -18.71
C ILE A 153 22.61 14.70 -18.42
N GLU A 154 23.65 15.36 -17.90
CA GLU A 154 23.62 16.80 -17.62
C GLU A 154 23.37 17.61 -18.91
N LYS A 155 24.11 17.32 -19.98
CA LYS A 155 23.89 17.96 -21.30
C LYS A 155 22.51 17.66 -21.88
N MET A 156 21.97 16.46 -21.69
CA MET A 156 20.64 16.08 -22.15
C MET A 156 19.55 16.87 -21.40
N LEU A 157 19.73 17.10 -20.09
CA LEU A 157 18.81 17.87 -19.27
C LEU A 157 18.90 19.37 -19.58
N GLU A 158 20.09 19.92 -19.83
CA GLU A 158 20.28 21.32 -20.22
C GLU A 158 19.70 21.64 -21.60
N ASN A 159 19.87 20.73 -22.57
CA ASN A 159 19.38 20.92 -23.95
C ASN A 159 17.92 20.48 -24.13
N ARG A 160 17.25 20.00 -23.08
CA ARG A 160 15.83 19.61 -23.16
C ARG A 160 14.95 20.87 -23.19
N PRO A 161 14.25 21.19 -24.29
CA PRO A 161 13.14 22.12 -24.22
C PRO A 161 12.10 21.53 -23.25
N ALA A 162 11.53 22.36 -22.38
CA ALA A 162 10.55 21.93 -21.39
C ALA A 162 9.43 21.11 -22.06
N LEU A 163 9.35 19.81 -21.73
CA LEU A 163 8.42 18.81 -22.28
C LEU A 163 8.45 18.62 -23.81
N HIS A 164 9.31 17.72 -24.30
CA HIS A 164 9.11 17.07 -25.60
C HIS A 164 8.39 15.73 -25.39
N PHE A 165 7.06 15.73 -25.53
CA PHE A 165 6.25 14.50 -25.55
C PHE A 165 6.67 13.66 -26.75
N ARG A 166 7.43 12.57 -26.54
CA ARG A 166 7.57 11.52 -27.55
C ARG A 166 6.36 10.59 -27.44
N PHE A 167 5.36 10.86 -28.28
CA PHE A 167 4.42 9.84 -28.74
C PHE A 167 4.92 9.28 -30.06
#